data_AF-A0A067R703-F1
#
_entry.id   AF-A0A067R703-F1
#
_cell.length_a   1.000
_cell.length_b   1.000
_cell.length_c   1.000
_cell.angle_alpha   90.00
_cell.angle_beta   90.00
_cell.angle_gamma   90.00
#
_symmetry.space_group_name_H-M   'P 1'
#
loop_
_entity.id
_entity.type
_entity.pdbx_description
1 polymer ?
#
loop_
_entity_poly.entity_id
_entity_poly.type
_entity_poly.pdbx_seq_one_letter_code
_entity_poly.pdbx_strand_id
1 'polypeptide(L)'
;MATWSKEFVLEFIEEFRGHPSIWKVKSKEYQNREVKESAYSVLTEKVKTIDPQAKKEKVLKKINNLRSRKERKKVLMAKKSGMSSEDLYVPKLWYYKDLLFLIDQEEA
;
A
#
# COMPACT_ATOMS: atom_id res chain seq x y z
N MET A 1 2.74 -14.83 13.17
CA MET A 1 2.64 -13.93 12.01
C MET A 1 4.06 -13.68 11.53
N ALA A 2 4.38 -13.93 10.26
CA ALA A 2 5.72 -13.64 9.75
C ALA A 2 5.96 -12.12 9.84
N THR A 3 6.88 -11.71 10.69
CA THR A 3 7.23 -10.30 10.89
C THR A 3 8.15 -9.91 9.75
N TRP A 4 7.62 -9.22 8.75
CA TRP A 4 8.47 -8.68 7.67
C TRP A 4 9.42 -7.63 8.25
N SER A 5 10.69 -7.71 7.87
CA SER A 5 11.69 -6.70 8.22
C SER A 5 11.28 -5.33 7.68
N LYS A 6 11.71 -4.26 8.36
CA LYS A 6 11.38 -2.89 7.94
C LYS A 6 11.86 -2.61 6.52
N GLU A 7 13.08 -3.02 6.19
CA GLU A 7 13.66 -2.88 4.85
C GLU A 7 12.80 -3.57 3.79
N PHE A 8 12.41 -4.82 4.04
CA PHE A 8 11.54 -5.56 3.14
C PHE A 8 10.17 -4.90 2.96
N VAL A 9 9.58 -4.35 4.02
CA VAL A 9 8.30 -3.62 3.91
C VAL A 9 8.45 -2.38 3.04
N LEU A 10 9.55 -1.62 3.18
CA LEU A 10 9.83 -0.46 2.33
C LEU A 10 10.00 -0.88 0.87
N GLU A 11 10.83 -1.88 0.61
CA GLU A 11 11.02 -2.43 -0.73
C GLU A 11 9.72 -2.95 -1.35
N PHE A 12 8.86 -3.59 -0.55
CA PHE A 12 7.56 -4.05 -0.98
C PHE A 12 6.65 -2.88 -1.35
N ILE A 13 6.68 -1.78 -0.57
CA ILE A 13 5.88 -0.59 -0.84
C ILE A 13 6.40 0.15 -2.08
N GLU A 14 7.71 0.26 -2.26
CA GLU A 14 8.34 0.84 -3.46
C GLU A 14 7.96 0.05 -4.72
N GLU A 15 8.08 -1.28 -4.69
CA GLU A 15 7.68 -2.13 -5.81
C GLU A 15 6.17 -2.01 -6.08
N PHE A 16 5.37 -2.04 -5.01
CA PHE A 16 3.94 -1.83 -5.09
C PHE A 16 3.60 -0.47 -5.72
N ARG A 17 4.30 0.60 -5.34
CA ARG A 17 4.17 1.95 -5.91
C ARG A 17 4.51 1.97 -7.39
N GLY A 18 5.51 1.22 -7.82
CA GLY A 18 5.91 1.06 -9.22
C GLY A 18 4.84 0.40 -10.12
N HIS A 19 3.86 -0.29 -9.54
CA HIS A 19 2.80 -0.99 -10.28
C HIS A 19 1.42 -0.31 -10.16
N PRO A 20 1.14 0.77 -10.91
CA PRO A 20 -0.15 1.44 -10.88
C PRO A 20 -1.34 0.52 -11.22
N SER A 21 -1.12 -0.56 -11.97
CA SER A 21 -2.15 -1.55 -12.31
C SER A 21 -2.87 -2.17 -11.10
N ILE A 22 -2.24 -2.27 -9.93
CA ILE A 22 -2.80 -2.93 -8.75
C ILE A 22 -3.32 -1.97 -7.68
N TRP A 23 -2.93 -0.69 -7.73
CA TRP A 23 -3.33 0.31 -6.73
C TRP A 23 -4.00 1.56 -7.29
N LYS A 24 -3.71 1.94 -8.54
CA LYS A 24 -4.17 3.17 -9.16
C LYS A 24 -5.50 2.96 -9.88
N VAL A 25 -6.61 3.01 -9.12
CA VAL A 25 -7.96 2.71 -9.65
C VAL A 25 -8.36 3.61 -10.82
N LYS A 26 -7.89 4.86 -10.86
CA LYS A 26 -8.17 5.81 -11.95
C LYS A 26 -7.31 5.55 -13.21
N SER A 27 -6.32 4.66 -13.18
CA SER A 27 -5.51 4.33 -14.35
C SER A 27 -6.18 3.28 -15.24
N LYS A 28 -6.01 3.41 -16.57
CA LYS A 28 -6.41 2.38 -17.55
C LYS A 28 -5.76 1.03 -17.28
N GLU A 29 -4.54 1.03 -16.75
CA GLU A 29 -3.80 -0.17 -16.37
C GLU A 29 -4.49 -0.98 -15.26
N TYR A 30 -5.32 -0.33 -14.42
CA TYR A 30 -6.10 -1.04 -13.42
C TYR A 30 -7.23 -1.87 -14.03
N GLN A 31 -7.71 -1.49 -15.21
CA GLN A 31 -8.68 -2.29 -15.95
C GLN A 31 -8.02 -3.45 -16.69
N ASN A 32 -6.70 -3.38 -16.93
CA ASN A 32 -5.97 -4.42 -17.61
C ASN A 32 -5.67 -5.59 -16.66
N ARG A 33 -6.32 -6.74 -16.92
CA ARG A 33 -6.18 -7.95 -16.11
C ARG A 33 -4.77 -8.55 -16.21
N GLU A 34 -4.14 -8.51 -17.37
CA GLU A 34 -2.80 -9.07 -17.59
C GLU A 34 -1.74 -8.29 -16.84
N VAL A 35 -1.81 -6.95 -16.88
CA VAL A 35 -0.86 -6.08 -16.15
C VAL A 35 -1.03 -6.24 -14.63
N LYS A 36 -2.26 -6.48 -14.16
CA LYS A 36 -2.52 -6.83 -12.75
C LYS A 36 -1.93 -8.17 -12.36
N GLU A 37 -2.16 -9.20 -13.17
CA GLU A 37 -1.62 -10.54 -12.93
C GLU A 37 -0.09 -10.51 -12.87
N SER A 38 0.54 -9.80 -13.80
CA SER A 38 1.99 -9.59 -13.84
C SER A 38 2.50 -8.91 -12.56
N ALA A 39 1.91 -7.79 -12.16
CA ALA A 39 2.30 -7.09 -10.93
C ALA A 39 2.11 -7.94 -9.67
N TYR A 40 1.03 -8.73 -9.58
CA TYR A 40 0.86 -9.67 -8.46
C TYR A 40 1.89 -10.79 -8.49
N SER A 41 2.28 -11.26 -9.68
CA SER A 41 3.30 -12.29 -9.84
C SER A 41 4.65 -11.78 -9.35
N VAL A 42 5.06 -10.58 -9.79
CA VAL A 42 6.31 -9.92 -9.35
C VAL A 42 6.35 -9.76 -7.84
N LEU A 43 5.28 -9.20 -7.23
CA LEU A 43 5.21 -9.07 -5.77
C LEU A 43 5.21 -10.42 -5.05
N THR A 44 4.60 -11.46 -5.64
CA THR A 44 4.61 -12.81 -5.05
C THR A 44 5.99 -13.42 -5.08
N GLU A 45 6.71 -13.33 -6.20
CA GLU A 45 8.11 -13.76 -6.32
C GLU A 45 8.98 -13.03 -5.29
N LYS A 46 8.80 -11.71 -5.12
CA LYS A 46 9.53 -10.94 -4.12
C LYS A 46 9.22 -11.37 -2.69
N VAL A 47 7.97 -11.74 -2.37
CA VAL A 47 7.65 -12.27 -1.03
C VAL A 47 8.15 -13.70 -0.86
N LYS A 48 8.25 -14.50 -1.93
CA LYS A 48 8.83 -15.85 -1.85
C LYS A 48 10.30 -15.85 -1.47
N THR A 49 11.06 -14.79 -1.75
CA THR A 49 12.47 -14.70 -1.36
C THR A 49 12.65 -14.69 0.16
N ILE A 50 11.67 -14.15 0.90
CA ILE A 50 11.67 -14.12 2.36
C ILE A 50 10.83 -15.23 3.00
N ASP A 51 9.77 -15.67 2.31
CA ASP A 51 8.80 -16.65 2.79
C ASP A 51 8.45 -17.55 1.61
N PRO A 52 9.18 -18.67 1.38
CA PRO A 52 8.97 -19.52 0.21
C PRO A 52 7.57 -20.17 0.16
N GLN A 53 6.85 -20.19 1.29
CA GLN A 53 5.45 -20.61 1.37
C GLN A 53 4.45 -19.49 1.06
N ALA A 54 4.93 -18.30 0.69
CA ALA A 54 4.08 -17.17 0.37
C ALA A 54 3.29 -17.43 -0.90
N LYS A 55 1.98 -17.47 -0.74
CA LYS A 55 1.03 -17.50 -1.85
C LYS A 55 0.61 -16.08 -2.21
N LYS A 56 0.11 -15.93 -3.44
CA LYS A 56 -0.56 -14.72 -3.93
C LYS A 56 -1.60 -14.19 -2.96
N GLU A 57 -2.31 -15.05 -2.23
CA GLU A 57 -3.25 -14.65 -1.18
C GLU A 57 -2.62 -13.81 -0.06
N LYS A 58 -1.40 -14.13 0.40
CA LYS A 58 -0.70 -13.31 1.41
C LYS A 58 -0.41 -11.92 0.84
N VAL A 59 0.04 -11.85 -0.41
CA VAL A 59 0.32 -10.59 -1.11
C VAL A 59 -0.95 -9.77 -1.26
N LEU A 60 -2.04 -10.37 -1.75
CA LEU A 60 -3.35 -9.72 -1.88
C LEU A 60 -3.86 -9.21 -0.53
N LYS A 61 -3.76 -10.02 0.52
CA LYS A 61 -4.15 -9.62 1.88
C LYS A 61 -3.29 -8.46 2.39
N LYS A 62 -1.99 -8.45 2.09
CA LYS A 62 -1.10 -7.34 2.44
C LYS A 62 -1.48 -6.07 1.68
N ILE A 63 -1.63 -6.13 0.36
CA ILE A 63 -2.07 -5.01 -0.48
C ILE A 63 -3.40 -4.46 0.02
N ASN A 64 -4.35 -5.33 0.38
CA ASN A 64 -5.64 -4.89 0.91
C ASN A 64 -5.49 -4.19 2.28
N ASN A 65 -4.57 -4.66 3.13
CA ASN A 65 -4.23 -3.98 4.37
C ASN A 65 -3.57 -2.62 4.12
N LEU A 66 -2.64 -2.51 3.15
CA LEU A 66 -2.01 -1.24 2.76
C LEU A 66 -3.03 -0.26 2.17
N ARG A 67 -3.99 -0.77 1.36
CA ARG A 67 -5.12 0.00 0.85
C ARG A 67 -6.19 0.29 1.90
N SER A 68 -6.08 -0.26 3.12
CA SER A 68 -7.10 -0.06 4.15
C SER A 68 -7.31 1.42 4.41
N ARG A 69 -8.55 1.87 4.27
CA ARG A 69 -8.96 3.25 4.48
C ARG A 69 -9.06 3.63 5.97
N LYS A 70 -8.94 2.67 6.89
CA LYS A 70 -9.17 2.93 8.33
C LYS A 70 -8.15 3.91 8.90
N GLU A 71 -6.85 3.66 8.71
CA GLU A 71 -5.82 4.59 9.23
C GLU A 71 -5.85 5.92 8.48
N ARG A 72 -6.10 5.87 7.16
CA ARG A 72 -6.25 7.07 6.32
C ARG A 72 -7.42 7.96 6.75
N LYS A 73 -8.58 7.37 7.08
CA LYS A 73 -9.75 8.12 7.58
C LYS A 73 -9.44 8.84 8.89
N LYS A 74 -8.66 8.24 9.78
CA LYS A 74 -8.24 8.91 11.02
C LYS A 74 -7.35 10.11 10.73
N VAL A 75 -6.37 9.95 9.83
CA VAL A 75 -5.46 11.03 9.43
C VAL A 75 -6.21 12.17 8.74
N LEU A 76 -7.13 11.85 7.82
CA LEU A 76 -7.96 12.83 7.13
C LEU A 76 -8.97 13.51 8.07
N MET A 77 -9.58 12.77 9.00
CA MET A 77 -10.46 13.36 10.01
C MET A 77 -9.70 14.32 10.92
N ALA A 78 -8.50 13.95 11.38
CA ALA A 78 -7.64 14.84 12.15
C ALA A 78 -7.30 16.12 11.36
N LYS A 79 -6.96 15.99 10.07
CA LYS A 79 -6.69 17.14 9.18
C LYS A 79 -7.93 18.02 8.94
N LYS A 80 -9.12 17.41 8.77
CA LYS A 80 -10.38 18.12 8.46
C LYS A 80 -10.99 18.82 9.68
N SER A 81 -10.71 18.33 10.89
CA SER A 81 -11.19 18.93 12.14
C SER A 81 -10.52 20.26 12.51
N GLY A 82 -9.59 20.77 11.68
CA GLY A 82 -8.95 22.07 11.92
C GLY A 82 -8.00 22.07 13.11
N MET A 83 -7.49 20.89 13.51
CA MET A 83 -6.40 20.82 14.48
C MET A 83 -5.18 21.52 13.87
N SER A 84 -4.66 22.54 14.56
CA SER A 84 -3.51 23.34 14.12
C SER A 84 -2.39 22.46 13.57
N SER A 85 -1.62 23.01 12.64
CA SER A 85 -0.47 22.42 11.93
C SER A 85 0.51 21.60 12.79
N GLU A 86 0.49 21.80 14.10
CA GLU A 86 1.34 21.17 15.12
C GLU A 86 0.76 19.86 15.69
N ASP A 87 -0.53 19.56 15.50
CA ASP A 87 -1.22 18.36 16.02
C ASP A 87 -1.68 17.42 14.87
N LEU A 88 -0.84 17.34 13.83
CA LEU A 88 -1.02 16.36 12.75
C LEU A 88 -0.95 14.96 13.35
N TYR A 89 -2.07 14.25 13.38
CA TYR A 89 -2.14 12.85 13.81
C TYR A 89 -0.98 12.05 13.21
N VAL A 90 -0.02 11.70 14.07
CA VAL A 90 1.14 10.91 13.68
C VAL A 90 0.64 9.48 13.46
N PRO A 91 0.65 8.96 12.22
CA PRO A 91 0.22 7.61 11.95
C PRO A 91 1.08 6.65 12.77
N LYS A 92 0.46 5.72 13.51
CA LYS A 92 1.18 4.68 14.26
C LYS A 92 2.00 3.74 13.35
N LEU A 93 1.70 3.75 12.05
CA LEU A 93 2.42 3.01 11.04
C LEU A 93 3.69 3.76 10.63
N TRP A 94 4.85 3.21 10.97
CA TRP A 94 6.16 3.80 10.66
C TRP A 94 6.40 4.00 9.14
N TYR A 95 5.78 3.18 8.29
CA TYR A 95 5.81 3.28 6.82
C TYR A 95 4.63 4.07 6.22
N TYR A 96 3.87 4.82 7.03
CA TYR A 96 2.71 5.55 6.51
C TYR A 96 3.09 6.61 5.47
N LYS A 97 4.27 7.23 5.63
CA LYS A 97 4.79 8.22 4.68
C LYS A 97 4.93 7.63 3.28
N ASP A 98 5.36 6.37 3.20
CA ASP A 98 5.49 5.63 1.94
C ASP A 98 4.14 5.24 1.34
N LEU A 99 3.03 5.32 2.10
CA LEU A 99 1.67 5.08 1.60
C LEU A 99 0.96 6.36 1.15
N LEU A 100 1.60 7.52 1.25
CA LEU A 100 0.99 8.80 0.85
C LEU A 100 0.66 8.85 -0.65
N PHE A 101 1.36 8.11 -1.52
CA PHE A 101 1.04 8.06 -2.95
C PHE A 101 -0.35 7.47 -3.25
N LEU A 102 -0.94 6.72 -2.30
CA LEU A 102 -2.30 6.22 -2.40
C LEU A 102 -3.37 7.30 -2.13
N ILE A 103 -2.97 8.48 -1.63
CA ILE A 103 -3.87 9.61 -1.32
C ILE A 103 -4.20 10.41 -2.58
N ASP A 104 -3.22 10.56 -3.48
CA ASP A 104 -3.31 11.31 -4.74
C ASP A 104 -4.45 10.83 -5.67
N GLN A 105 -4.97 9.61 -5.44
CA GLN A 105 -6.08 9.05 -6.21
C GLN A 105 -7.48 9.51 -5.77
N GLU A 106 -7.64 10.10 -4.58
CA GLU A 106 -8.95 10.56 -4.08
C GLU A 106 -9.26 12.03 -4.39
N GLU A 107 -8.29 12.85 -4.79
CA GLU A 107 -8.54 14.19 -5.35
C GLU A 107 -8.90 14.10 -6.84
N ALA A 108 -10.12 13.66 -7.13
CA ALA A 108 -10.95 14.11 -8.26
C ALA A 108 -12.37 13.61 -8.01
#